data_AF-A0A162CTD7-F1
#
_entry.id   AF-A0A162CTD7-F1
#
_cell.length_a   1.000
_cell.length_b   1.000
_cell.length_c   1.000
_cell.angle_alpha   90.00
_cell.angle_beta   90.00
_cell.angle_gamma   90.00
#
_symmetry.space_group_name_H-M   'P 1'
#
loop_
_entity.id
_entity.type
_entity.pdbx_description
1 polymer ?
#
loop_
_entity_poly.entity_id
_entity_poly.type
_entity_poly.pdbx_seq_one_letter_code
_entity_poly.pdbx_strand_id
1 'polypeptide(L)'
;MKTPVEDFLNSIYAVTIPMLLLIISFSIKLSALFYTTFKIPVPELKLAASILLGITVSLTLLAVSVNAKLFETNAFPIVFAVCSGVMLLFVFEVINEDFLPWSEYVKRIFLSVLLATVEYVFSKMFVKKYQETEKAKERKLEKENLELEIAEHKEELSELKRKVNEIKQAKSELEEEIAKENQVCCDECSRVFKNQNAFNAHKCKPKLTEIKVEFEEVIPD
;
A
#
# COMPACT_ATOMS: atom_id res chain seq x y z
N MET A 1 18.38 9.76 -18.39
CA MET A 1 19.01 8.49 -17.96
C MET A 1 19.56 8.77 -16.58
N LYS A 2 19.00 8.18 -15.51
CA LYS A 2 19.54 8.40 -14.16
C LYS A 2 20.85 7.63 -14.02
N THR A 3 21.83 8.23 -13.37
CA THR A 3 23.10 7.54 -13.11
C THR A 3 22.93 6.55 -11.95
N PRO A 4 23.69 5.43 -11.91
CA PRO A 4 23.61 4.47 -10.79
C PRO A 4 23.90 5.11 -9.42
N VAL A 5 24.66 6.21 -9.40
CA VAL A 5 24.94 7.00 -8.19
C VAL A 5 23.72 7.78 -7.75
N GLU A 6 22.99 8.42 -8.67
CA GLU A 6 21.74 9.11 -8.36
C GLU A 6 20.68 8.15 -7.82
N ASP A 7 20.59 6.93 -8.36
CA ASP A 7 19.66 5.92 -7.88
C ASP A 7 20.03 5.42 -6.47
N PHE A 8 21.33 5.25 -6.18
CA PHE A 8 21.79 4.94 -4.83
C PHE A 8 21.50 6.07 -3.85
N LEU A 9 21.88 7.32 -4.17
CA LEU A 9 21.67 8.49 -3.31
C LEU A 9 20.19 8.79 -3.04
N ASN A 10 19.30 8.43 -3.96
CA ASN A 10 17.86 8.57 -3.78
C ASN A 10 17.20 7.35 -3.11
N SER A 11 17.94 6.26 -2.91
CA SER A 11 17.44 5.06 -2.25
C SER A 11 17.25 5.28 -0.74
N ILE A 12 16.37 4.49 -0.13
CA ILE A 12 16.23 4.47 1.32
C ILE A 12 17.54 4.06 2.01
N TYR A 13 18.35 3.21 1.38
CA TYR A 13 19.61 2.72 1.93
C TYR A 13 20.64 3.82 2.16
N ALA A 14 20.71 4.81 1.26
CA ALA A 14 21.61 5.95 1.40
C ALA A 14 21.31 6.81 2.64
N VAL A 15 20.08 6.71 3.19
CA VAL A 15 19.68 7.43 4.40
C VAL A 15 19.66 6.53 5.63
N THR A 16 19.35 5.24 5.47
CA THR A 16 19.38 4.25 6.55
C THR A 16 20.79 4.02 7.09
N ILE A 17 21.81 3.93 6.23
CA ILE A 17 23.19 3.69 6.67
C ILE A 17 23.69 4.82 7.59
N PRO A 18 23.59 6.11 7.21
CA PRO A 18 23.91 7.21 8.12
C PRO A 18 23.09 7.19 9.41
N MET A 19 21.80 6.88 9.35
CA MET A 19 20.95 6.82 10.55
C MET A 19 21.42 5.73 11.53
N LEU A 20 21.81 4.55 11.04
CA LEU A 20 22.36 3.49 11.89
C LEU A 20 23.68 3.93 12.55
N LEU A 21 24.56 4.59 11.80
CA LEU A 21 25.79 5.16 12.35
C LEU A 21 25.51 6.22 13.42
N LEU A 22 24.47 7.05 13.22
CA LEU A 22 24.05 8.03 14.22
C LEU A 22 23.53 7.36 15.49
N ILE A 23 22.74 6.29 15.38
CA ILE A 23 22.26 5.54 16.54
C ILE A 23 23.41 4.88 17.30
N ILE A 24 24.42 4.36 16.60
CA ILE A 24 25.64 3.81 17.22
C ILE A 24 26.40 4.94 17.95
N SER A 25 26.59 6.09 17.30
CA SER A 25 27.25 7.25 17.91
C SER A 25 26.50 7.72 19.15
N PHE A 26 25.17 7.79 19.08
CA PHE A 26 24.29 8.17 20.18
C PHE A 26 24.38 7.18 21.35
N SER A 27 24.43 5.88 21.07
CA SER A 27 24.64 4.83 22.08
C SER A 27 25.96 5.00 22.82
N ILE A 28 27.04 5.34 22.11
CA ILE A 28 28.35 5.61 22.73
C ILE A 28 28.27 6.84 23.64
N LYS A 29 27.63 7.93 23.18
CA LYS A 29 27.44 9.17 23.99
C LYS A 29 26.65 8.88 25.26
N LEU A 30 25.54 8.15 25.16
CA LEU A 30 24.74 7.73 26.30
C LEU A 30 25.53 6.84 27.25
N SER A 31 26.31 5.90 26.71
CA SER A 31 27.16 5.02 27.52
C SER A 31 28.18 5.82 28.32
N ALA A 32 28.83 6.81 27.70
CA ALA A 32 29.76 7.70 28.39
C ALA A 32 29.05 8.54 29.48
N LEU A 33 27.84 9.04 29.19
CA LEU A 33 27.04 9.81 30.14
C LEU A 33 26.60 8.96 31.34
N PHE A 34 26.12 7.73 31.10
CA PHE A 34 25.75 6.81 32.18
C PHE A 34 26.97 6.38 33.00
N TYR A 35 28.12 6.21 32.35
CA TYR A 35 29.36 5.89 33.05
C TYR A 35 29.82 7.03 33.96
N THR A 36 29.65 8.29 33.60
CA THR A 36 29.97 9.39 34.53
C THR A 36 28.94 9.52 35.65
N THR A 37 27.67 9.18 35.37
CA THR A 37 26.55 9.36 36.32
C THR A 37 26.42 8.25 37.36
N PHE A 38 26.72 6.99 37.02
CA PHE A 38 26.50 5.86 37.93
C PHE A 38 27.50 5.83 39.09
N LYS A 39 26.96 5.66 40.31
CA LYS A 39 27.71 5.47 41.56
C LYS A 39 27.83 3.98 41.92
N ILE A 40 28.18 3.14 40.93
CA ILE A 40 28.40 1.71 41.14
C ILE A 40 29.87 1.53 41.56
N PRO A 41 30.15 0.87 42.70
CA PRO A 41 31.51 0.74 43.23
C PRO A 41 32.42 -0.18 42.40
N VAL A 42 31.82 -1.11 41.64
CA VAL A 42 32.55 -2.07 40.79
C VAL A 42 32.67 -1.50 39.37
N PRO A 43 33.89 -1.15 38.88
CA PRO A 43 34.10 -0.48 37.60
C PRO A 43 33.60 -1.28 36.39
N GLU A 44 33.78 -2.60 36.39
CA GLU A 44 33.40 -3.48 35.30
C GLU A 44 31.87 -3.55 35.17
N LEU A 45 31.19 -3.67 36.30
CA LEU A 45 29.72 -3.67 36.35
C LEU A 45 29.17 -2.31 35.94
N LYS A 46 29.84 -1.23 36.33
CA LYS A 46 29.49 0.14 35.96
C LYS A 46 29.59 0.34 34.45
N LEU A 47 30.68 -0.11 33.83
CA LEU A 47 30.88 -0.04 32.38
C LEU A 47 29.83 -0.87 31.64
N ALA A 48 29.61 -2.12 32.06
CA ALA A 48 28.63 -3.01 31.45
C ALA A 48 27.20 -2.43 31.51
N ALA A 49 26.78 -1.92 32.68
CA ALA A 49 25.48 -1.30 32.85
C ALA A 49 25.30 -0.05 31.98
N SER A 50 26.35 0.76 31.85
CA SER A 50 26.34 1.98 31.04
C SER A 50 26.20 1.68 29.55
N ILE A 51 26.95 0.71 29.04
CA ILE A 51 26.87 0.25 27.64
C ILE A 51 25.49 -0.34 27.36
N LEU A 52 25.01 -1.23 28.24
CA LEU A 52 23.73 -1.89 28.05
C LEU A 52 22.59 -0.87 27.98
N LEU A 53 22.55 0.08 28.91
CA LEU A 53 21.53 1.14 28.90
C LEU A 53 21.67 2.08 27.72
N GLY A 54 22.91 2.43 27.31
CA GLY A 54 23.16 3.21 26.11
C GLY A 54 22.56 2.55 24.86
N ILE A 55 22.79 1.25 24.70
CA ILE A 55 22.23 0.45 23.59
C ILE A 55 20.71 0.37 23.69
N THR A 56 20.17 0.02 24.85
CA THR A 56 18.71 -0.13 25.05
C THR A 56 17.98 1.16 24.71
N VAL A 57 18.39 2.30 25.26
CA VAL A 57 17.76 3.59 25.00
C VAL A 57 17.87 3.99 23.53
N SER A 58 19.04 3.77 22.91
CA SER A 58 19.26 4.10 21.50
C SER A 58 18.40 3.25 20.56
N LEU A 59 18.22 1.95 20.85
CA LEU A 59 17.35 1.07 20.09
C LEU A 59 15.87 1.45 20.26
N THR A 60 15.43 1.79 21.47
CA THR A 60 14.07 2.30 21.70
C THR A 60 13.83 3.57 20.89
N LEU A 61 14.81 4.48 20.85
CA LEU A 61 14.73 5.72 20.09
C LEU A 61 14.66 5.46 18.57
N LEU A 62 15.44 4.50 18.06
CA LEU A 62 15.35 4.06 16.67
C LEU A 62 13.97 3.46 16.36
N ALA A 63 13.43 2.58 17.22
CA ALA A 63 12.11 1.99 17.03
C ALA A 63 11.00 3.06 16.99
N VAL A 64 11.08 4.05 17.88
CA VAL A 64 10.16 5.19 17.91
C VAL A 64 10.29 6.06 16.65
N SER A 65 11.51 6.26 16.13
CA SER A 65 11.76 7.06 14.92
C SER A 65 11.10 6.48 13.67
N VAL A 66 11.00 5.16 13.60
CA VAL A 66 10.40 4.41 12.50
C VAL A 66 8.88 4.39 12.64
N ASN A 67 8.38 4.35 13.87
CA ASN A 67 6.95 4.35 14.15
C ASN A 67 6.35 5.76 14.19
N ALA A 68 6.38 6.43 13.03
CA ALA A 68 5.96 7.82 12.82
C ALA A 68 4.50 8.14 13.19
N LYS A 69 3.69 7.16 13.59
CA LYS A 69 2.33 7.39 14.13
C LYS A 69 2.36 7.92 15.58
N LEU A 70 3.45 7.70 16.32
CA LEU A 70 3.58 8.08 17.73
C LEU A 70 4.02 9.54 17.95
N PHE A 71 4.63 10.17 16.95
CA PHE A 71 5.06 11.57 17.00
C PHE A 71 4.48 12.32 15.80
N GLU A 72 3.94 13.51 16.03
CA GLU A 72 3.68 14.43 14.91
C GLU A 72 4.94 14.53 14.05
N THR A 73 4.74 14.51 12.73
CA THR A 73 5.68 14.08 11.69
C THR A 73 7.05 14.80 11.72
N ASN A 74 7.16 15.91 12.44
CA ASN A 74 8.34 16.76 12.54
C ASN A 74 8.95 16.85 13.95
N ALA A 75 8.30 16.32 14.99
CA ALA A 75 8.74 16.47 16.37
C ALA A 75 9.97 15.62 16.70
N PHE A 76 10.02 14.37 16.20
CA PHE A 76 11.11 13.44 16.50
C PHE A 76 12.50 13.99 16.13
N PRO A 77 12.77 14.48 14.90
CA PRO A 77 14.09 15.00 14.56
C PRO A 77 14.52 16.18 15.44
N ILE A 78 13.57 17.02 15.85
CA ILE A 78 13.85 18.18 16.71
C ILE A 78 14.24 17.70 18.11
N VAL A 79 13.42 16.84 18.72
CA VAL A 79 13.68 16.29 20.06
C VAL A 79 15.00 15.53 20.07
N PHE A 80 15.26 14.71 19.06
CA PHE A 80 16.51 13.96 18.94
C PHE A 80 17.73 14.88 18.90
N ALA A 81 17.68 15.92 18.06
CA ALA A 81 18.77 16.88 17.93
C ALA A 81 19.02 17.69 19.20
N VAL A 82 17.96 18.15 19.87
CA VAL A 82 18.07 18.87 21.15
C VAL A 82 18.69 17.98 22.22
N CYS A 83 18.18 16.76 22.39
CA CYS A 83 18.71 15.79 23.35
C CYS A 83 20.18 15.47 23.07
N SER A 84 20.53 15.24 21.81
CA SER A 84 21.92 14.95 21.43
C SER A 84 22.84 16.16 21.62
N GLY A 85 22.38 17.37 21.32
CA GLY A 85 23.11 18.61 21.58
C GLY A 85 23.40 18.80 23.06
N VAL A 86 22.40 18.59 23.93
CA VAL A 86 22.58 18.63 25.39
C VAL A 86 23.58 17.57 25.84
N MET A 87 23.47 16.34 25.34
CA MET A 87 24.45 15.29 25.68
C MET A 87 25.86 15.61 25.22
N LEU A 88 26.03 16.22 24.04
CA LEU A 88 27.33 16.65 23.55
C LEU A 88 27.94 17.75 24.44
N LEU A 89 27.12 18.62 25.05
CA LEU A 89 27.63 19.59 26.02
C LEU A 89 28.22 18.90 27.26
N PHE A 90 27.59 17.81 27.73
CA PHE A 90 28.13 16.99 28.81
C PHE A 90 29.36 16.19 28.38
N VAL A 91 29.35 15.56 27.20
CA VAL A 91 30.47 14.77 26.68
C VAL A 91 31.71 15.63 26.40
N PHE A 92 31.52 16.87 25.93
CA PHE A 92 32.62 17.83 25.79
C PHE A 92 32.94 18.58 27.08
N GLU A 93 32.36 18.19 28.21
CA GLU A 93 32.65 18.75 29.53
C GLU A 93 32.56 20.29 29.56
N VAL A 94 31.59 20.86 28.83
CA VAL A 94 31.40 22.32 28.75
C VAL A 94 31.01 22.89 30.11
N ILE A 95 30.43 22.07 30.99
CA ILE A 95 29.85 22.45 32.29
C ILE A 95 30.81 22.11 33.45
N ASN A 96 31.98 21.51 33.21
CA ASN A 96 32.92 21.18 34.29
C ASN A 96 33.59 22.44 34.88
N GLU A 97 33.89 22.38 36.18
CA GLU A 97 34.32 23.49 37.05
C GLU A 97 35.73 24.04 36.75
N ASP A 98 36.46 23.46 35.80
CA ASP A 98 37.77 23.93 35.42
C ASP A 98 37.66 25.22 34.58
N PHE A 99 38.43 26.24 34.96
CA PHE A 99 38.51 27.52 34.24
C PHE A 99 39.12 27.33 32.85
N LEU A 100 38.30 26.89 31.90
CA LEU A 100 38.67 26.80 30.48
C LEU A 100 38.79 28.21 29.90
N PRO A 101 39.80 28.47 29.04
CA PRO A 101 39.87 29.73 28.31
C PRO A 101 38.62 29.89 27.43
N TRP A 102 38.09 31.12 27.35
CA TRP A 102 36.85 31.44 26.62
C TRP A 102 36.81 30.88 25.18
N SER A 103 37.96 30.86 24.51
CA SER A 103 38.08 30.32 23.15
C SER A 103 37.79 28.82 23.07
N GLU A 104 38.10 28.03 24.09
CA GLU A 104 37.77 26.60 24.15
C GLU A 104 36.30 26.37 24.44
N TYR A 105 35.72 27.16 25.34
CA TYR A 105 34.28 27.10 25.64
C TYR A 105 33.45 27.33 24.37
N VAL A 106 33.77 28.38 23.60
CA VAL A 106 33.10 28.69 22.34
C VAL A 106 33.27 27.56 21.31
N LYS A 107 34.47 26.98 21.18
CA LYS A 107 34.71 25.85 20.26
C LYS A 107 33.87 24.63 20.62
N ARG A 108 33.79 24.28 21.91
CA ARG A 108 33.03 23.11 22.38
C ARG A 108 31.54 23.29 22.14
N ILE A 109 30.98 24.46 22.49
CA ILE A 109 29.57 24.79 22.19
C ILE A 109 29.30 24.74 20.68
N PHE A 110 30.16 25.38 19.88
CA PHE A 110 30.00 25.38 18.42
C PHE A 110 30.00 23.96 17.85
N LEU A 111 30.91 23.09 18.31
CA LEU A 111 30.95 21.69 17.89
C LEU A 111 29.71 20.92 18.32
N SER A 112 29.21 21.11 19.55
CA SER A 112 27.97 20.49 20.02
C SER A 112 26.78 20.88 19.15
N VAL A 113 26.63 22.18 18.85
CA VAL A 113 25.54 22.70 18.01
C VAL A 113 25.66 22.22 16.57
N LEU A 114 26.87 22.21 16.01
CA LEU A 114 27.14 21.74 14.65
C LEU A 114 26.78 20.26 14.50
N LEU A 115 27.24 19.41 15.41
CA LEU A 115 26.94 17.97 15.40
C LEU A 115 25.45 17.70 15.62
N ALA A 116 24.81 18.41 16.54
CA ALA A 116 23.35 18.32 16.74
C ALA A 116 22.56 18.74 15.48
N THR A 117 23.05 19.74 14.75
CA THR A 117 22.46 20.17 13.48
C THR A 117 22.62 19.10 12.40
N VAL A 118 23.79 18.47 12.30
CA VAL A 118 24.03 17.36 11.38
C VAL A 118 23.09 16.20 11.70
N GLU A 119 22.95 15.85 12.97
CA GLU A 119 22.01 14.82 13.45
C GLU A 119 20.56 15.18 13.11
N TYR A 120 20.13 16.42 13.33
CA TYR A 120 18.81 16.91 12.92
C TYR A 120 18.56 16.69 11.42
N VAL A 121 19.50 17.10 10.57
CA VAL A 121 19.37 16.99 9.11
C VAL A 121 19.21 15.53 8.70
N PHE A 122 20.06 14.64 9.21
CA PHE A 122 19.99 13.21 8.90
C PHE A 122 18.73 12.54 9.43
N SER A 123 18.34 12.80 10.68
CA SER A 123 17.10 12.25 11.24
C SER A 123 15.87 12.74 10.48
N LYS A 124 15.85 14.01 10.07
CA LYS A 124 14.77 14.56 9.24
C LYS A 124 14.73 13.91 7.85
N MET A 125 15.88 13.74 7.21
CA MET A 125 15.96 13.03 5.93
C MET A 125 15.48 11.58 6.07
N PHE A 126 15.85 10.90 7.15
CA PHE A 126 15.45 9.52 7.44
C PHE A 126 13.94 9.39 7.60
N VAL A 127 13.34 10.17 8.50
CA VAL A 127 11.89 10.14 8.75
C VAL A 127 11.12 10.43 7.45
N LYS A 128 11.53 11.45 6.69
CA LYS A 128 10.90 11.79 5.41
C LYS A 128 11.00 10.65 4.40
N LYS A 129 12.18 10.07 4.20
CA LYS A 129 12.40 8.98 3.22
C LYS A 129 11.71 7.69 3.62
N TYR A 130 11.66 7.40 4.92
CA TYR A 130 10.95 6.24 5.44
C TYR A 130 9.45 6.36 5.14
N GLN A 131 8.84 7.52 5.43
CA GLN A 131 7.42 7.77 5.13
C GLN A 131 7.10 7.75 3.63
N GLU A 132 7.97 8.31 2.79
CA GLU A 132 7.83 8.20 1.34
C GLU A 132 7.80 6.73 0.88
N THR A 133 8.64 5.89 1.50
CA THR A 133 8.74 4.46 1.17
C THR A 133 7.53 3.68 1.67
N GLU A 134 7.07 3.92 2.89
CA GLU A 134 5.85 3.28 3.42
C GLU A 134 4.62 3.65 2.58
N LYS A 135 4.43 4.94 2.25
CA LYS A 135 3.36 5.37 1.33
C LYS A 135 3.48 4.80 -0.08
N ALA A 136 4.70 4.50 -0.53
CA ALA A 136 4.91 3.85 -1.81
C ALA A 136 4.55 2.36 -1.76
N LYS A 137 4.78 1.68 -0.63
CA LYS A 137 4.33 0.30 -0.41
C LYS A 137 2.82 0.22 -0.30
N GLU A 138 2.19 1.11 0.48
CA GLU A 138 0.73 1.19 0.59
C GLU A 138 0.07 1.37 -0.77
N ARG A 139 0.58 2.30 -1.59
CA ARG A 139 0.09 2.51 -2.97
C ARG A 139 0.31 1.33 -3.90
N LYS A 140 1.39 0.56 -3.72
CA LYS A 140 1.61 -0.67 -4.49
C LYS A 140 0.61 -1.74 -4.11
N LEU A 141 0.37 -1.94 -2.82
CA LEU A 141 -0.62 -2.90 -2.32
C LEU A 141 -2.04 -2.53 -2.78
N GLU A 142 -2.40 -1.25 -2.70
CA GLU A 142 -3.67 -0.73 -3.21
C GLU A 142 -3.81 -0.99 -4.72
N LYS A 143 -2.74 -0.79 -5.49
CA LYS A 143 -2.73 -1.07 -6.91
C LYS A 143 -2.89 -2.56 -7.21
N GLU A 144 -2.22 -3.44 -6.47
CA GLU A 144 -2.36 -4.90 -6.60
C GLU A 144 -3.79 -5.36 -6.31
N ASN A 145 -4.43 -4.80 -5.27
CA ASN A 145 -5.83 -5.08 -4.95
C ASN A 145 -6.78 -4.61 -6.06
N LEU A 146 -6.60 -3.39 -6.57
CA LEU A 146 -7.39 -2.87 -7.70
C LEU A 146 -7.20 -3.72 -8.97
N GLU A 147 -6.00 -4.23 -9.23
CA GLU A 147 -5.73 -5.12 -10.36
C GLU A 147 -6.48 -6.46 -10.23
N LEU A 148 -6.62 -7.00 -9.01
CA LEU A 148 -7.44 -8.17 -8.72
C LEU A 148 -8.93 -7.90 -8.94
N GLU A 149 -9.47 -6.79 -8.42
CA GLU A 149 -10.87 -6.40 -8.62
C GLU A 149 -11.20 -6.21 -10.12
N ILE A 150 -10.27 -5.60 -10.88
CA ILE A 150 -10.42 -5.46 -12.34
C ILE A 150 -10.45 -6.82 -13.04
N ALA A 151 -9.68 -7.80 -12.56
CA ALA A 151 -9.67 -9.14 -13.13
C ALA A 151 -11.01 -9.87 -12.86
N GLU A 152 -11.53 -9.77 -11.65
CA GLU A 152 -12.82 -10.34 -11.24
C GLU A 152 -13.97 -9.74 -12.07
N HIS A 153 -14.05 -8.41 -12.17
CA HIS A 153 -15.08 -7.76 -12.99
C HIS A 153 -14.96 -8.07 -14.49
N LYS A 154 -13.75 -8.33 -15.01
CA LYS A 154 -13.58 -8.80 -16.39
C LYS A 154 -14.15 -10.20 -16.59
N GLU A 155 -13.97 -11.08 -15.61
CA GLU A 155 -14.55 -12.42 -15.63
C GLU A 155 -16.08 -12.36 -15.59
N GLU A 156 -16.66 -11.61 -14.64
CA GLU A 156 -18.11 -11.38 -14.54
C GLU A 156 -18.68 -10.84 -15.86
N LEU A 157 -18.02 -9.85 -16.46
CA LEU A 157 -18.44 -9.26 -17.73
C LEU A 157 -18.35 -10.26 -18.89
N SER A 158 -17.38 -11.18 -18.86
CA SER A 158 -17.27 -12.26 -19.85
C SER A 158 -18.41 -13.27 -19.70
N GLU A 159 -18.79 -13.61 -18.46
CA GLU A 159 -19.88 -14.54 -18.18
C GLU A 159 -21.23 -13.92 -18.55
N LEU A 160 -21.44 -12.65 -18.23
CA LEU A 160 -22.65 -11.91 -18.60
C LEU A 160 -22.79 -11.82 -20.13
N LYS A 161 -21.69 -11.57 -20.85
CA LYS A 161 -21.68 -11.60 -22.32
C LYS A 161 -22.06 -12.97 -22.87
N ARG A 162 -21.58 -14.05 -22.27
CA ARG A 162 -21.95 -15.42 -22.65
C ARG A 162 -23.44 -15.65 -22.45
N LYS A 163 -23.99 -15.34 -21.27
CA LYS A 163 -25.42 -15.45 -20.97
C LYS A 163 -26.28 -14.62 -21.91
N VAL A 164 -25.87 -13.40 -22.25
CA VAL A 164 -26.57 -12.56 -23.23
C VAL A 164 -26.58 -13.20 -24.62
N ASN A 165 -25.48 -13.83 -25.04
CA ASN A 165 -25.44 -14.53 -26.32
C ASN A 165 -26.33 -15.79 -26.31
N GLU A 166 -26.33 -16.56 -25.22
CA GLU A 166 -27.22 -17.71 -25.02
C GLU A 166 -28.70 -17.29 -25.11
N ILE A 167 -29.09 -16.21 -24.42
CA ILE A 167 -30.45 -15.66 -24.48
C ILE A 167 -30.81 -15.17 -25.89
N LYS A 168 -29.87 -14.50 -26.58
CA LYS A 168 -30.10 -14.05 -27.97
C LYS A 168 -30.33 -15.22 -28.92
N GLN A 169 -29.57 -16.30 -28.75
CA GLN A 169 -29.73 -17.50 -29.55
C GLN A 169 -31.07 -18.17 -29.27
N ALA A 170 -31.41 -18.40 -28.00
CA ALA A 170 -32.70 -18.97 -27.60
C ALA A 170 -33.88 -18.14 -28.11
N LYS A 171 -33.77 -16.80 -28.08
CA LYS A 171 -34.77 -15.91 -28.64
C LYS A 171 -34.92 -16.11 -30.16
N SER A 172 -33.82 -16.22 -30.89
CA SER A 172 -33.85 -16.46 -32.34
C SER A 172 -34.50 -17.81 -32.68
N GLU A 173 -34.21 -18.85 -31.90
CA GLU A 173 -34.81 -20.18 -32.05
C GLU A 173 -36.32 -20.12 -31.80
N LEU A 174 -36.76 -19.43 -30.73
CA LEU A 174 -38.17 -19.22 -30.43
C LEU A 174 -38.90 -18.44 -31.54
N GLU A 175 -38.26 -17.40 -32.09
CA GLU A 175 -38.82 -16.63 -33.21
C GLU A 175 -38.96 -17.50 -34.48
N GLU A 176 -38.02 -18.41 -34.73
CA GLU A 176 -38.13 -19.38 -35.82
C GLU A 176 -39.26 -20.41 -35.58
N GLU A 177 -39.43 -20.90 -34.35
CA GLU A 177 -40.51 -21.81 -33.99
C GLU A 177 -41.89 -21.16 -34.12
N ILE A 178 -42.06 -19.94 -33.61
CA ILE A 178 -43.29 -19.15 -33.79
C ILE A 178 -43.57 -18.93 -35.29
N ALA A 179 -42.53 -18.71 -36.10
CA ALA A 179 -42.68 -18.57 -37.55
C ALA A 179 -43.04 -19.89 -38.27
N LYS A 180 -42.70 -21.05 -37.69
CA LYS A 180 -43.13 -22.39 -38.16
C LYS A 180 -44.56 -22.70 -37.73
N GLU A 181 -44.95 -22.39 -36.50
CA GLU A 181 -46.31 -22.62 -35.99
C GLU A 181 -47.35 -21.72 -36.64
N ASN A 182 -47.00 -20.47 -36.96
CA ASN A 182 -47.88 -19.56 -37.70
C ASN A 182 -48.01 -19.92 -39.19
N GLN A 183 -47.51 -21.09 -39.61
CA GLN A 183 -47.74 -21.61 -40.95
C GLN A 183 -49.12 -22.24 -41.02
N VAL A 184 -49.98 -21.65 -41.85
CA VAL A 184 -51.36 -22.12 -42.03
C VAL A 184 -51.38 -23.04 -43.24
N CYS A 185 -51.91 -24.25 -43.10
CA CYS A 185 -52.07 -25.20 -44.18
C CYS A 185 -53.50 -25.20 -44.72
N CYS A 186 -53.65 -25.29 -46.05
CA CYS A 186 -54.97 -25.46 -46.67
C CYS A 186 -55.31 -26.94 -46.83
N ASP A 187 -56.33 -27.42 -46.11
CA ASP A 187 -56.74 -28.84 -46.06
C ASP A 187 -57.09 -29.45 -47.43
N GLU A 188 -57.54 -28.64 -48.40
CA GLU A 188 -57.92 -29.15 -49.72
C GLU A 188 -56.75 -29.37 -50.69
N CYS A 189 -55.65 -28.62 -50.53
CA CYS A 189 -54.54 -28.65 -51.49
C CYS A 189 -53.18 -28.88 -50.82
N SER A 190 -53.18 -29.06 -49.50
CA SER A 190 -52.03 -29.29 -48.63
C SER A 190 -50.91 -28.25 -48.79
N ARG A 191 -51.23 -27.04 -49.24
CA ARG A 191 -50.26 -25.97 -49.46
C ARG A 191 -50.07 -25.18 -48.17
N VAL A 192 -48.81 -24.95 -47.80
CA VAL A 192 -48.39 -24.27 -46.57
C VAL A 192 -48.22 -22.76 -46.84
N PHE A 193 -48.81 -21.90 -46.00
CA PHE A 193 -48.76 -20.45 -46.13
C PHE A 193 -48.04 -19.81 -44.95
N LYS A 194 -47.18 -18.82 -45.21
CA LYS A 194 -46.34 -18.16 -44.19
C LYS A 194 -47.08 -17.26 -43.20
N ASN A 195 -48.32 -16.88 -43.47
CA ASN A 195 -49.15 -16.07 -42.58
C ASN A 195 -50.64 -16.17 -42.96
N GLN A 196 -51.51 -15.76 -42.03
CA GLN A 196 -52.97 -15.77 -42.19
C GLN A 196 -53.45 -14.99 -43.42
N ASN A 197 -52.80 -13.89 -43.78
CA ASN A 197 -53.19 -13.06 -44.93
C ASN A 197 -52.95 -13.78 -46.27
N ALA A 198 -51.82 -14.49 -46.39
CA ALA A 198 -51.51 -15.30 -47.56
C ALA A 198 -52.46 -16.52 -47.67
N PHE A 199 -52.84 -17.10 -46.53
CA PHE A 199 -53.86 -18.14 -46.47
C PHE A 199 -55.25 -17.64 -46.89
N ASN A 200 -55.68 -16.48 -46.38
CA ASN A 200 -56.99 -15.89 -46.70
C ASN A 200 -57.11 -15.44 -48.18
N ALA A 201 -55.98 -15.10 -48.82
CA ALA A 201 -55.92 -14.79 -50.25
C ALA A 201 -55.88 -16.04 -51.14
N HIS A 202 -55.77 -17.24 -50.55
CA HIS A 202 -55.79 -18.50 -51.27
C HIS A 202 -57.19 -18.81 -51.82
N LYS A 203 -57.25 -19.39 -53.03
CA LYS A 203 -58.51 -19.53 -53.80
C LYS A 203 -59.40 -20.69 -53.36
N CYS A 204 -58.84 -21.69 -52.69
CA CYS A 204 -59.65 -22.68 -51.98
C CYS A 204 -60.42 -21.92 -50.90
N LYS A 205 -61.69 -22.24 -50.65
CA LYS A 205 -62.47 -21.65 -49.54
C LYS A 205 -62.50 -22.63 -48.36
N PRO A 206 -61.38 -22.90 -47.66
CA PRO A 206 -61.41 -23.82 -46.53
C PRO A 206 -62.06 -23.15 -45.31
N LYS A 207 -62.62 -23.98 -44.42
CA LYS A 207 -62.91 -23.59 -43.05
C LYS A 207 -61.59 -23.59 -42.26
N LEU A 208 -61.42 -22.61 -41.39
CA LEU A 208 -60.26 -22.50 -40.51
C LEU A 208 -60.28 -23.64 -39.49
N THR A 209 -59.30 -24.54 -39.58
CA THR A 209 -59.06 -25.56 -38.56
C THR A 209 -57.77 -25.17 -37.85
N GLU A 210 -57.89 -24.60 -36.65
CA GLU A 210 -56.72 -24.33 -35.81
C GLU A 210 -56.09 -25.67 -35.41
N ILE A 211 -54.81 -25.85 -35.76
CA ILE A 211 -54.03 -26.97 -35.25
C ILE A 211 -53.72 -26.66 -33.79
N LYS A 212 -54.51 -27.19 -32.85
CA LYS A 212 -54.17 -27.22 -31.43
C LYS A 212 -53.20 -28.38 -31.20
N VAL A 213 -51.96 -28.06 -30.87
CA VAL A 213 -51.01 -29.02 -30.30
C VAL A 213 -51.09 -28.87 -28.78
N GLU A 214 -51.46 -29.94 -28.07
CA GLU A 214 -51.39 -29.99 -26.61
C GLU A 214 -49.91 -30.06 -26.19
N PHE A 215 -49.47 -29.10 -25.37
CA PHE A 215 -48.16 -29.15 -24.73
C PHE A 215 -48.23 -30.08 -23.52
N GLU A 216 -47.43 -31.14 -23.54
CA GLU A 216 -47.08 -31.90 -22.35
C GLU A 216 -45.97 -31.12 -21.63
N GLU A 217 -46.27 -30.53 -20.47
CA GLU A 217 -45.28 -29.87 -19.61
C GLU A 217 -44.22 -30.89 -19.16
N VAL A 218 -43.06 -30.87 -19.80
CA VAL A 218 -41.86 -31.53 -19.28
C VAL A 218 -41.22 -30.58 -18.28
N ILE A 219 -41.53 -30.78 -17.00
CA ILE A 219 -40.82 -30.16 -15.87
C ILE A 219 -39.45 -30.86 -15.76
N PRO A 220 -38.32 -30.16 -15.92
CA PRO A 220 -37.01 -30.76 -15.69
C PRO A 220 -36.71 -30.80 -14.18
N ASP A 221 -36.28 -31.97 -13.70
CA ASP A 221 -35.72 -32.18 -12.35
C ASP A 221 -34.40 -31.42 -12.12
#